data_AF-A0A316LAF8-F1
#
_entry.id   AF-A0A316LAF8-F1
#
_cell.length_a   1.000
_cell.length_b   1.000
_cell.length_c   1.000
_cell.angle_alpha   90.00
_cell.angle_beta   90.00
_cell.angle_gamma   90.00
#
_symmetry.space_group_name_H-M   'P 1'
#
loop_
_entity.id
_entity.type
_entity.pdbx_description
1 polymer ?
#
loop_
_entity_poly.entity_id
_entity_poly.type
_entity_poly.pdbx_seq_one_letter_code
_entity_poly.pdbx_strand_id
1 'polypeptide(L)'
;MKGTSWSVSKVSANGMEIEGEMLASMGFEITINFTSDSEYTMEALGESIDGTYTLSGNTLTLTVGSDSQDCTLSGNSFTMEEDGSKVVFTKK
;
A
#
# COMPACT_ATOMS: atom_id res chain seq x y z
N MET A 1 -12.35 4.11 -1.93
CA MET A 1 -11.40 4.62 -0.92
C MET A 1 -11.06 6.11 -1.10
N LYS A 2 -11.85 6.84 -1.90
CA LYS A 2 -11.63 8.25 -2.24
C LYS A 2 -11.31 9.15 -1.05
N GLY A 3 -10.34 10.05 -1.25
CA GLY A 3 -9.94 11.07 -0.29
C GLY A 3 -9.20 10.52 0.93
N THR A 4 -8.65 9.30 0.84
CA THR A 4 -7.90 8.69 1.94
C THR A 4 -6.43 8.56 1.58
N SER A 5 -5.58 8.75 2.58
CA SER A 5 -4.13 8.59 2.49
C SER A 5 -3.68 7.46 3.40
N TRP A 6 -2.73 6.67 2.94
CA TRP A 6 -2.24 5.48 3.62
C TRP A 6 -0.73 5.46 3.56
N SER A 7 -0.07 4.97 4.61
CA SER A 7 1.38 4.79 4.62
C SER A 7 1.77 3.40 5.06
N VAL A 8 2.91 2.94 4.56
CA VAL A 8 3.53 1.72 5.07
C VAL A 8 3.72 1.84 6.58
N SER A 9 3.30 0.81 7.29
CA SER A 9 3.31 0.74 8.76
C SER A 9 4.07 -0.49 9.26
N LYS A 10 4.19 -1.53 8.44
CA LYS A 10 4.94 -2.74 8.76
C LYS A 10 5.32 -3.48 7.48
N VAL A 11 6.53 -4.04 7.45
CA VAL A 11 7.00 -4.98 6.43
C VAL A 11 7.42 -6.27 7.13
N SER A 12 6.96 -7.41 6.62
CA SER A 12 7.42 -8.73 7.04
C SER A 12 8.02 -9.46 5.85
N ALA A 13 9.27 -9.90 5.96
CA ALA A 13 9.96 -10.64 4.90
C ALA A 13 11.03 -11.55 5.52
N ASN A 14 11.19 -12.76 4.98
CA ASN A 14 12.21 -13.74 5.43
C ASN A 14 12.21 -14.00 6.96
N GLY A 15 11.02 -13.98 7.59
CA GLY A 15 10.87 -14.16 9.03
C GLY A 15 11.29 -12.97 9.89
N MET A 16 11.66 -11.84 9.27
CA MET A 16 11.89 -10.57 9.96
C MET A 16 10.66 -9.69 9.84
N GLU A 17 10.40 -8.90 10.88
CA GLU A 17 9.36 -7.88 10.90
C GLU A 17 10.01 -6.52 11.17
N ILE A 18 9.72 -5.54 10.32
CA ILE A 18 10.23 -4.18 10.41
C ILE A 18 9.03 -3.24 10.52
N GLU A 19 8.96 -2.52 11.62
CA GLU A 19 7.90 -1.54 11.87
C GLU A 19 8.17 -0.22 11.12
N GLY A 20 7.10 0.55 10.88
CA GLY A 20 7.11 1.75 10.04
C GLY A 20 8.14 2.80 10.45
N GLU A 21 8.37 3.00 11.76
CA GLU A 21 9.38 3.95 12.25
C GLU A 21 10.80 3.54 11.83
N MET A 22 11.10 2.24 11.86
CA MET A 22 12.40 1.73 11.43
C MET A 22 12.53 1.84 9.90
N LEU A 23 11.46 1.54 9.15
CA LEU A 23 11.42 1.75 7.69
C LEU A 23 11.69 3.22 7.32
N ALA A 24 11.01 4.16 7.98
CA ALA A 24 11.23 5.59 7.77
C ALA A 24 12.68 6.00 8.11
N SER A 25 13.26 5.46 9.19
CA SER A 25 14.68 5.72 9.53
C SER A 25 15.66 5.19 8.48
N MET A 26 15.25 4.20 7.68
CA MET A 26 16.00 3.66 6.55
C MET A 26 15.70 4.40 5.24
N GLY A 27 14.86 5.45 5.27
CA GLY A 27 14.41 6.19 4.09
C GLY A 27 13.35 5.45 3.26
N PHE A 28 12.79 4.36 3.80
CA PHE A 28 11.72 3.60 3.15
C PHE A 28 10.38 4.18 3.57
N GLU A 29 9.90 5.14 2.77
CA GLU A 29 8.58 5.72 2.93
C GLU A 29 7.76 5.45 1.66
N ILE A 30 6.60 4.83 1.86
CA ILE A 30 5.60 4.65 0.81
C ILE A 30 4.29 5.24 1.31
N THR A 31 3.74 6.17 0.53
CA THR A 31 2.42 6.76 0.77
C THR A 31 1.52 6.51 -0.44
N ILE A 32 0.27 6.10 -0.21
CA ILE A 32 -0.75 5.93 -1.25
C ILE A 32 -1.90 6.88 -0.96
N ASN A 33 -2.24 7.69 -1.96
CA ASN A 33 -3.33 8.66 -1.92
C ASN A 33 -4.41 8.25 -2.91
N PHE A 34 -5.59 7.87 -2.44
CA PHE A 34 -6.73 7.56 -3.29
C PHE A 34 -7.43 8.86 -3.68
N THR A 35 -7.09 9.40 -4.85
CA THR A 35 -7.49 10.73 -5.32
C THR A 35 -8.94 10.77 -5.81
N SER A 36 -9.44 9.65 -6.35
CA SER A 36 -10.81 9.54 -6.88
C SER A 36 -11.47 8.21 -6.49
N ASP A 37 -12.63 7.93 -7.09
CA ASP A 37 -13.37 6.68 -6.88
C ASP A 37 -12.67 5.47 -7.50
N SER A 38 -11.74 5.69 -8.43
CA SER A 38 -11.01 4.62 -9.14
C SER A 38 -9.52 4.89 -9.34
N GLU A 39 -8.98 6.03 -8.91
CA GLU A 39 -7.57 6.39 -9.11
C GLU A 39 -6.84 6.60 -7.78
N TYR A 40 -5.54 6.35 -7.82
CA TYR A 40 -4.63 6.67 -6.73
C TYR A 40 -3.28 7.16 -7.26
N THR A 41 -2.56 7.88 -6.42
CA THR A 41 -1.16 8.23 -6.62
C THR A 41 -0.35 7.64 -5.48
N MET A 42 0.71 6.91 -5.80
CA MET A 42 1.64 6.31 -4.86
C MET A 42 2.97 7.06 -4.92
N GLU A 43 3.46 7.51 -3.78
CA GLU A 43 4.81 8.02 -3.62
C GLU A 43 5.67 6.95 -2.95
N ALA A 44 6.73 6.52 -3.62
CA ALA A 44 7.66 5.50 -3.11
C ALA A 44 9.08 5.89 -3.50
N LEU A 45 10.00 5.92 -2.53
CA LEU A 45 11.43 6.17 -2.78
C LEU A 45 11.72 7.46 -3.58
N GLY A 46 10.88 8.49 -3.45
CA GLY A 46 11.01 9.76 -4.17
C GLY A 46 10.43 9.77 -5.58
N GLU A 47 9.82 8.68 -6.03
CA GLU A 47 9.08 8.60 -7.28
C GLU A 47 7.57 8.63 -7.03
N SER A 48 6.83 9.25 -7.96
CA SER A 48 5.38 9.29 -7.95
C SER A 48 4.85 8.40 -9.07
N ILE A 49 3.93 7.51 -8.72
CA ILE A 49 3.35 6.50 -9.60
C ILE A 49 1.83 6.64 -9.56
N ASP A 50 1.21 6.92 -10.70
CA ASP A 50 -0.23 6.95 -10.83
C ASP A 50 -0.77 5.56 -11.20
N GLY A 51 -1.91 5.21 -10.61
CA GLY A 51 -2.56 3.92 -10.83
C GLY A 51 -4.06 3.99 -10.66
N THR A 52 -4.71 2.86 -10.91
CA THR A 52 -6.15 2.69 -10.71
C THR A 52 -6.43 1.60 -9.69
N TYR A 53 -7.56 1.69 -9.00
CA TYR A 53 -7.94 0.69 -8.03
C TYR A 53 -9.40 0.28 -8.16
N THR A 54 -9.68 -0.94 -7.72
CA THR A 54 -11.04 -1.42 -7.49
C THR A 54 -11.15 -1.97 -6.06
N LEU A 55 -12.34 -1.85 -5.47
CA LEU A 55 -12.62 -2.38 -4.15
C LEU A 55 -13.88 -3.23 -4.23
N SER A 56 -13.75 -4.53 -3.96
CA SER A 56 -14.85 -5.48 -3.93
C SER A 56 -14.87 -6.20 -2.58
N GLY A 57 -15.82 -5.83 -1.72
CA GLY A 57 -15.85 -6.30 -0.33
C GLY A 57 -14.59 -5.92 0.42
N ASN A 58 -13.78 -6.94 0.78
CA ASN A 58 -12.51 -6.79 1.48
C ASN A 58 -11.28 -6.90 0.57
N THR A 59 -11.47 -7.03 -0.75
CA THR A 59 -10.37 -7.12 -1.71
C THR A 59 -10.18 -5.78 -2.40
N LEU A 60 -9.03 -5.17 -2.16
CA LEU A 60 -8.56 -3.97 -2.86
C LEU A 60 -7.57 -4.42 -3.94
N THR A 61 -7.89 -4.19 -5.21
CA THR A 61 -6.95 -4.46 -6.31
C THR A 61 -6.35 -3.14 -6.75
N LEU A 62 -5.03 -3.01 -6.70
CA LEU A 62 -4.27 -1.88 -7.23
C LEU A 62 -3.70 -2.24 -8.59
N THR A 63 -3.70 -1.31 -9.54
CA THR A 63 -3.25 -1.55 -10.91
C THR A 63 -2.38 -0.40 -11.40
N VAL A 64 -1.17 -0.74 -11.87
CA VAL A 64 -0.22 0.18 -12.50
C VAL A 64 0.13 -0.38 -13.88
N GLY A 65 -0.21 0.34 -14.95
CA GLY A 65 -0.02 -0.16 -16.31
C GLY A 65 -0.82 -1.44 -16.57
N SER A 66 -0.13 -2.54 -16.86
CA SER A 66 -0.72 -3.88 -17.05
C SER A 66 -0.68 -4.77 -15.80
N ASP A 67 0.02 -4.34 -14.75
CA ASP A 67 0.27 -5.14 -13.56
C ASP A 67 -0.76 -4.82 -12.49
N SER A 68 -1.31 -5.87 -11.86
CA SER A 68 -2.33 -5.76 -10.82
C SER A 68 -1.92 -6.55 -9.58
N GLN A 69 -2.07 -5.93 -8.42
CA GLN A 69 -1.83 -6.54 -7.11
C GLN A 69 -3.09 -6.53 -6.26
N ASP A 70 -3.50 -7.71 -5.80
CA ASP A 70 -4.57 -7.86 -4.83
C ASP A 70 -4.06 -7.61 -3.40
N CYS A 71 -4.84 -6.84 -2.66
CA CYS A 71 -4.60 -6.47 -1.28
C CYS A 71 -5.81 -6.87 -0.44
N THR A 72 -5.57 -7.32 0.79
CA THR A 72 -6.66 -7.59 1.75
C THR A 72 -6.89 -6.36 2.61
N LEU A 73 -8.06 -5.75 2.51
CA LEU A 73 -8.50 -4.61 3.32
C LEU A 73 -9.20 -5.09 4.60
N SER A 74 -8.74 -4.60 5.74
CA SER A 74 -9.29 -4.88 7.07
C SER A 74 -9.39 -3.59 7.88
N GLY A 75 -10.54 -2.91 7.77
CA GLY A 75 -10.80 -1.66 8.49
C GLY A 75 -9.87 -0.53 8.03
N ASN A 76 -8.96 -0.11 8.90
CA ASN A 76 -8.00 0.96 8.64
C ASN A 76 -6.61 0.45 8.24
N SER A 77 -6.46 -0.84 7.94
CA SER A 77 -5.25 -1.39 7.33
C SER A 77 -5.58 -2.16 6.04
N PHE A 78 -4.66 -2.17 5.10
CA PHE A 78 -4.65 -3.19 4.03
C PHE A 78 -3.26 -3.82 3.92
N THR A 79 -3.24 -5.08 3.51
CA THR A 79 -2.01 -5.87 3.38
C THR A 79 -1.81 -6.29 1.94
N MET A 80 -0.64 -5.98 1.41
CA MET A 80 -0.11 -6.57 0.18
C MET A 80 0.72 -7.80 0.56
N GLU A 81 0.54 -8.91 -0.15
CA GLU A 81 1.33 -10.11 0.03
C GLU A 81 1.90 -10.56 -1.33
N GLU A 82 3.22 -10.74 -1.37
CA GLU A 82 3.96 -11.15 -2.56
C GLU A 82 5.10 -12.06 -2.14
N ASP A 83 5.15 -13.28 -2.68
CA ASP A 83 6.19 -14.29 -2.41
C ASP A 83 6.52 -14.50 -0.91
N GLY A 84 5.49 -14.50 -0.06
CA GLY A 84 5.63 -14.68 1.38
C GLY A 84 6.13 -13.43 2.14
N SER A 85 6.41 -12.33 1.43
CA SER A 85 6.59 -11.01 2.03
C SER A 85 5.24 -10.31 2.18
N LYS A 86 5.07 -9.56 3.27
CA LYS A 86 3.84 -8.81 3.56
C LYS A 86 4.17 -7.35 3.82
N VAL A 87 3.44 -6.46 3.18
CA VAL A 87 3.52 -5.02 3.40
C VAL A 87 2.17 -4.54 3.90
N VAL A 88 2.15 -3.98 5.10
CA VAL A 88 0.92 -3.47 5.74
C VAL A 88 0.91 -1.96 5.66
N PHE A 89 -0.14 -1.45 5.04
CA PHE A 89 -0.45 -0.03 4.99
C PHE A 89 -1.53 0.30 6.00
N THR A 90 -1.35 1.39 6.74
CA THR A 90 -2.35 1.92 7.66
C THR A 90 -2.80 3.30 7.20
N LYS A 91 -4.10 3.57 7.34
CA LYS A 91 -4.70 4.86 7.01
C LYS A 91 -4.10 5.96 7.91
N LYS A 92 -3.68 7.08 7.30
CA LYS A 92 -3.24 8.30 8.01
C LYS A 92 -4.42 9.04 8.64
#